data_AF-A0AAV8G4D1-F1
#
_entry.id   AF-A0AAV8G4D1-F1
#
_cell.length_a   1.000
_cell.length_b   1.000
_cell.length_c   1.000
_cell.angle_alpha   90.00
_cell.angle_beta   90.00
_cell.angle_gamma   90.00
#
_symmetry.space_group_name_H-M   'P 1'
#
loop_
_entity.id
_entity.type
_entity.pdbx_description
1 polymer ?
#
loop_
_entity_poly.entity_id
_entity_poly.type
_entity_poly.pdbx_seq_one_letter_code
_entity_poly.pdbx_strand_id
1 'polypeptide(L)'
;MGRGEDRISLLPNEILQSILCLLPLKYAIRTSTLSKRWTQLWQFNLISSNSLQFGEDFSCNQSPKQFAATLDRYLQLHGNRNLDKFGILFSPFDIFFPNLEKWVATVIAKGVKELEIDLSQGVLLSFTHAYVDGRKPFVIPNALFNGNSLTHLSLARCNFSDPFDLSNFVGLSSLSLDEVNLTDDMLTNILEHCVSLENIFLKRCEYLNVVKFVGDKLKLQKLVMVDCTSVYDMEISAPKLESFVCHGFTFFPAHVFGNVSKVNDIYLCSSVSEEQYDEDFFRILSDFSHVSVLTICSSCLMRIVEEEEYNEYDFPVELHNLQELQLVLDSISKEDIYCIFSFFRLCPSPFLEILFIQLPSNMYEQSDIRDSVTAEKNTQDIVFRNLRWIKITNFGGSPLELKLVKFFLEKATVLESIYILMNQCDISNDSLPLRIIQGQLSVIPKVSKDAHIVIRGPLDDDCGVNPTHTIYYHQEKYRKGTTVYHDYGIAGFGGESIPLNREFL
;
A
#
# COMPACT_ATOMS: atom_id res chain seq x y z
N MET A 1 10.98 -50.91 7.79
CA MET A 1 10.55 -49.53 7.52
C MET A 1 9.04 -49.52 7.45
N GLY A 2 8.37 -49.02 8.48
CA GLY A 2 6.91 -48.96 8.51
C GLY A 2 6.42 -47.94 7.48
N ARG A 3 5.59 -48.36 6.53
CA ARG A 3 4.75 -47.44 5.75
C ARG A 3 3.85 -46.73 6.76
N GLY A 4 4.08 -45.44 7.01
CA GLY A 4 3.10 -44.63 7.73
C GLY A 4 1.75 -44.75 7.02
N GLU A 5 0.69 -45.03 7.78
CA GLU A 5 -0.67 -45.08 7.24
C GLU A 5 -0.99 -43.74 6.58
N ASP A 6 -1.39 -43.77 5.31
CA ASP A 6 -1.89 -42.60 4.59
C ASP A 6 -3.30 -42.26 5.09
N ARG A 7 -3.35 -41.52 6.19
CA ARG A 7 -4.59 -41.07 6.83
C ARG A 7 -5.35 -40.04 6.00
N ILE A 8 -4.68 -39.34 5.09
CA ILE A 8 -5.30 -38.30 4.26
C ILE A 8 -6.13 -38.97 3.16
N SER A 9 -5.63 -40.05 2.54
CA SER A 9 -6.39 -40.82 1.55
C SER A 9 -7.65 -41.49 2.11
N LEU A 10 -7.76 -41.66 3.43
CA LEU A 10 -8.94 -42.21 4.12
C LEU A 10 -10.04 -41.17 4.35
N LEU A 11 -9.78 -39.88 4.14
CA LEU A 11 -10.78 -38.84 4.35
C LEU A 11 -11.92 -38.91 3.32
N PRO A 12 -13.16 -38.52 3.70
CA PRO A 12 -14.29 -38.36 2.77
C PRO A 12 -14.02 -37.31 1.69
N ASN A 13 -14.69 -37.42 0.54
CA ASN A 13 -14.50 -36.48 -0.58
C ASN A 13 -14.83 -35.04 -0.19
N GLU A 14 -15.81 -34.86 0.69
CA GLU A 14 -16.27 -33.56 1.17
C GLU A 14 -15.16 -32.84 1.93
N ILE A 15 -14.43 -33.57 2.78
CA ILE A 15 -13.29 -33.02 3.53
C ILE A 15 -12.12 -32.71 2.60
N LEU A 16 -11.84 -33.60 1.64
CA LEU A 16 -10.79 -33.38 0.64
C LEU A 16 -11.11 -32.16 -0.25
N GLN A 17 -12.38 -31.95 -0.59
CA GLN A 17 -12.85 -30.78 -1.31
C GLN A 17 -12.68 -29.51 -0.47
N SER A 18 -13.04 -29.53 0.82
CA SER A 18 -12.81 -28.41 1.73
C SER A 18 -11.33 -28.05 1.81
N ILE A 19 -10.45 -29.05 1.93
CA ILE A 19 -8.98 -28.83 1.92
C ILE A 19 -8.57 -28.15 0.62
N LEU A 20 -9.02 -28.65 -0.53
CA LEU A 20 -8.68 -28.07 -1.83
C LEU A 20 -9.23 -26.65 -2.03
N CYS A 21 -10.41 -26.33 -1.49
CA CYS A 21 -10.97 -24.97 -1.54
C CYS A 21 -10.19 -23.96 -0.69
N LEU A 22 -9.41 -24.43 0.28
CA LEU A 22 -8.56 -23.59 1.14
C LEU A 22 -7.14 -23.43 0.57
N LEU A 23 -6.80 -24.17 -0.49
CA LEU A 23 -5.49 -24.08 -1.13
C LEU A 23 -5.51 -23.08 -2.29
N PRO A 24 -4.47 -22.26 -2.47
CA PRO A 24 -4.28 -21.53 -3.72
C PRO A 24 -4.25 -22.50 -4.89
N LEU A 25 -4.78 -22.07 -6.04
CA LEU A 25 -5.06 -22.93 -7.20
C LEU A 25 -3.83 -23.76 -7.60
N LYS A 26 -2.63 -23.17 -7.59
CA LYS A 26 -1.37 -23.88 -7.88
C LYS A 26 -1.15 -25.10 -6.98
N TYR A 27 -1.38 -24.97 -5.69
CA TYR A 27 -1.20 -26.07 -4.73
C TYR A 27 -2.31 -27.10 -4.84
N ALA A 28 -3.55 -26.67 -5.08
CA ALA A 28 -4.66 -27.57 -5.38
C ALA A 28 -4.35 -28.47 -6.58
N ILE A 29 -3.74 -27.93 -7.65
CA ILE A 29 -3.33 -28.70 -8.83
C ILE A 29 -2.22 -29.70 -8.49
N ARG A 30 -1.23 -29.31 -7.67
CA ARG A 30 -0.12 -30.18 -7.26
C ARG A 30 -0.59 -31.44 -6.54
N THR A 31 -1.76 -31.41 -5.89
CA THR A 31 -2.35 -32.61 -5.26
C THR A 31 -2.66 -33.73 -6.26
N SER A 32 -2.75 -33.43 -7.56
CA SER A 32 -2.90 -34.45 -8.62
C SER A 32 -1.79 -35.51 -8.63
N THR A 33 -0.62 -35.19 -8.08
CA THR A 33 0.50 -36.13 -7.92
C THR A 33 0.25 -37.19 -6.84
N LEU A 34 -0.69 -36.95 -5.91
CA LEU A 34 -0.99 -37.84 -4.80
C LEU A 34 -1.82 -39.05 -5.26
N SER A 35 -2.88 -38.84 -6.04
CA SER A 35 -3.65 -39.92 -6.68
C SER A 35 -4.63 -39.42 -7.75
N LYS A 36 -5.17 -40.34 -8.56
CA LYS A 36 -6.25 -40.04 -9.52
C LYS A 36 -7.50 -39.44 -8.86
N ARG A 37 -7.77 -39.78 -7.59
CA ARG A 37 -8.90 -39.24 -6.82
C ARG A 37 -8.74 -37.75 -6.59
N TRP A 38 -7.56 -37.31 -6.15
CA TRP A 38 -7.25 -35.89 -6.01
C TRP A 38 -7.38 -35.15 -7.34
N THR A 39 -6.95 -35.78 -8.44
CA THR A 39 -7.11 -35.20 -9.78
C THR A 39 -8.56 -34.87 -10.12
N GLN A 40 -9.49 -35.78 -9.83
CA GLN A 40 -10.91 -35.58 -10.07
C GLN A 40 -11.50 -34.51 -9.14
N LEU A 41 -11.10 -34.50 -7.86
CA LEU A 41 -11.62 -33.57 -6.87
C LEU A 41 -11.19 -32.12 -7.14
N TRP A 42 -9.93 -31.87 -7.51
CA TRP A 42 -9.51 -30.51 -7.83
C TRP A 42 -10.15 -30.01 -9.13
N GLN A 43 -10.35 -30.87 -10.13
CA GLN A 43 -11.07 -30.51 -11.36
C GLN A 43 -12.52 -30.15 -11.05
N PHE A 44 -13.20 -30.92 -10.19
CA PHE A 44 -14.55 -30.62 -9.76
C PHE A 44 -14.65 -29.27 -9.03
N ASN A 45 -13.71 -28.98 -8.12
CA ASN A 45 -13.66 -27.70 -7.43
C ASN A 45 -13.41 -26.54 -8.38
N LEU A 46 -12.49 -26.69 -9.33
CA LEU A 46 -12.25 -25.68 -10.38
C LEU A 46 -13.52 -25.39 -11.19
N ILE A 47 -14.20 -26.44 -11.64
CA ILE A 47 -15.43 -26.32 -12.44
C ILE A 47 -16.57 -25.68 -11.63
N SER A 48 -16.55 -25.84 -10.30
CA SER A 48 -17.57 -25.28 -9.40
C SER A 48 -17.20 -23.88 -8.88
N SER A 49 -15.98 -23.40 -9.12
CA SER A 49 -15.51 -22.11 -8.64
C SER A 49 -16.04 -20.98 -9.51
N ASN A 50 -16.62 -19.96 -8.88
CA ASN A 50 -16.97 -18.69 -9.51
C ASN A 50 -15.83 -17.66 -9.44
N SER A 51 -14.69 -18.02 -8.86
CA SER A 51 -13.52 -17.15 -8.71
C SER A 51 -12.28 -17.84 -9.26
N LEU A 52 -11.59 -17.17 -10.18
CA LEU A 52 -10.32 -17.61 -10.74
C LEU A 52 -9.28 -16.52 -10.55
N GLN A 53 -8.22 -16.85 -9.83
CA GLN A 53 -7.14 -15.93 -9.47
C GLN A 53 -5.81 -16.56 -9.84
N PHE A 54 -5.07 -15.91 -10.74
CA PHE A 54 -3.77 -16.33 -11.23
C PHE A 54 -2.72 -15.31 -10.80
N GLY A 55 -2.34 -15.36 -9.52
CA GLY A 55 -1.40 -14.43 -8.89
C GLY A 55 0.08 -14.81 -9.10
N GLU A 56 0.95 -14.18 -8.32
CA GLU A 56 2.41 -14.37 -8.37
C GLU A 56 2.80 -15.82 -8.05
N ASP A 57 2.07 -16.44 -7.13
CA ASP A 57 2.24 -17.85 -6.82
C ASP A 57 2.07 -18.71 -8.07
N PHE A 58 1.16 -18.35 -8.97
CA PHE A 58 0.88 -19.09 -10.20
C PHE A 58 1.90 -18.81 -11.31
N SER A 59 2.35 -17.55 -11.45
CA SER A 59 3.35 -17.15 -12.45
C SER A 59 4.76 -17.63 -12.09
N CYS A 60 5.08 -17.78 -10.80
CA CYS A 60 6.44 -18.13 -10.38
C CYS A 60 6.86 -19.54 -10.86
N ASN A 61 8.08 -19.61 -11.41
CA ASN A 61 8.71 -20.80 -12.01
C ASN A 61 8.02 -21.34 -13.28
N GLN A 62 7.23 -20.53 -14.00
CA GLN A 62 6.70 -20.88 -15.31
C GLN A 62 7.25 -19.94 -16.39
N SER A 63 7.51 -20.49 -17.57
CA SER A 63 7.67 -19.62 -18.75
C SER A 63 6.30 -19.02 -19.14
N PRO A 64 6.26 -17.81 -19.71
CA PRO A 64 5.00 -17.19 -20.15
C PRO A 64 4.16 -18.06 -21.10
N LYS A 65 4.80 -18.87 -21.96
CA LYS A 65 4.13 -19.86 -22.82
C LYS A 65 3.41 -20.94 -22.02
N GLN A 66 4.07 -21.48 -20.99
CA GLN A 66 3.47 -22.50 -20.12
C GLN A 66 2.31 -21.92 -19.33
N PHE A 67 2.46 -20.70 -18.81
CA PHE A 67 1.39 -20.01 -18.12
C PHE A 67 0.19 -19.77 -19.05
N ALA A 68 0.42 -19.26 -20.26
CA ALA A 68 -0.65 -19.02 -21.24
C ALA A 68 -1.40 -20.32 -21.61
N ALA A 69 -0.67 -21.39 -21.92
CA ALA A 69 -1.27 -22.70 -22.22
C ALA A 69 -2.04 -23.26 -21.02
N THR A 70 -1.53 -23.02 -19.82
CA THR A 70 -2.17 -23.42 -18.58
C THR A 70 -3.49 -22.68 -18.39
N LEU A 71 -3.49 -21.35 -18.52
CA LEU A 71 -4.68 -20.51 -18.41
C LEU A 71 -5.73 -20.83 -19.49
N ASP A 72 -5.30 -21.05 -20.74
CA ASP A 72 -6.19 -21.52 -21.82
C ASP A 72 -6.88 -22.83 -21.43
N ARG A 73 -6.14 -23.80 -20.90
CA ARG A 73 -6.69 -25.08 -20.43
C ARG A 73 -7.66 -24.87 -19.26
N TYR A 74 -7.37 -23.95 -18.33
CA TYR A 74 -8.28 -23.63 -17.21
C TYR A 74 -9.60 -23.06 -17.69
N LEU A 75 -9.57 -22.07 -18.58
CA LEU A 75 -10.78 -21.45 -19.12
C LEU A 75 -11.60 -22.46 -19.94
N GLN A 76 -10.95 -23.35 -20.69
CA GLN A 76 -11.63 -24.45 -21.40
C GLN A 76 -12.32 -25.43 -20.43
N LEU A 77 -11.62 -25.85 -19.38
CA LEU A 77 -12.19 -26.77 -18.37
C LEU A 77 -13.35 -26.14 -17.60
N HIS A 78 -13.30 -24.82 -17.35
CA HIS A 78 -14.37 -24.09 -16.69
C HIS A 78 -15.67 -24.01 -17.56
N GLY A 79 -15.58 -24.28 -18.87
CA GLY A 79 -16.73 -24.40 -19.77
C GLY A 79 -17.49 -23.08 -19.95
N ASN A 80 -18.83 -23.12 -19.92
CA ASN A 80 -19.70 -21.92 -20.07
C ASN A 80 -20.31 -21.46 -18.74
N ARG A 81 -19.74 -21.86 -17.61
CA ARG A 81 -20.24 -21.46 -16.28
C ARG A 81 -19.94 -19.99 -16.01
N ASN A 82 -20.82 -19.38 -15.21
CA ASN A 82 -20.65 -18.00 -14.77
C ASN A 82 -19.39 -17.88 -13.93
N LEU A 83 -18.70 -16.76 -14.10
CA LEU A 83 -17.53 -16.41 -13.32
C LEU A 83 -17.82 -15.07 -12.68
N ASP A 84 -17.77 -14.97 -11.35
CA ASP A 84 -18.00 -13.71 -10.65
C ASP A 84 -16.70 -12.89 -10.56
N LYS A 85 -15.56 -13.56 -10.35
CA LYS A 85 -14.25 -12.93 -10.15
C LYS A 85 -13.17 -13.55 -11.03
N PHE A 86 -12.42 -12.71 -11.73
CA PHE A 86 -11.25 -13.10 -12.51
C PHE A 86 -10.09 -12.15 -12.22
N GLY A 87 -8.94 -12.70 -11.85
CA GLY A 87 -7.73 -11.94 -11.67
C GLY A 87 -6.54 -12.62 -12.33
N ILE A 88 -5.72 -11.83 -13.01
CA ILE A 88 -4.50 -12.28 -13.66
C ILE A 88 -3.36 -11.32 -13.32
N LEU A 89 -2.31 -11.85 -12.71
CA LEU A 89 -1.00 -11.22 -12.60
C LEU A 89 -0.07 -11.94 -13.57
N PHE A 90 0.32 -11.25 -14.63
CA PHE A 90 1.05 -11.91 -15.73
C PHE A 90 2.13 -11.03 -16.34
N SER A 91 3.33 -11.59 -16.46
CA SER A 91 4.45 -10.95 -17.13
C SER A 91 5.51 -11.96 -17.59
N PRO A 92 6.27 -11.68 -18.67
CA PRO A 92 6.02 -10.69 -19.73
C PRO A 92 5.35 -11.28 -20.98
N PHE A 93 4.75 -10.45 -21.86
CA PHE A 93 5.11 -10.19 -23.28
C PHE A 93 3.92 -9.64 -24.13
N ASP A 94 4.20 -8.68 -25.02
CA ASP A 94 3.29 -8.18 -26.09
C ASP A 94 2.81 -9.31 -27.03
N ILE A 95 3.60 -10.38 -27.18
CA ILE A 95 3.26 -11.52 -28.04
C ILE A 95 2.02 -12.30 -27.55
N PHE A 96 1.64 -12.13 -26.29
CA PHE A 96 0.45 -12.75 -25.70
C PHE A 96 -0.75 -11.82 -25.65
N PHE A 97 -0.70 -10.61 -26.24
CA PHE A 97 -1.88 -9.74 -26.36
C PHE A 97 -3.08 -10.44 -27.00
N PRO A 98 -2.93 -11.28 -28.06
CA PRO A 98 -4.05 -12.04 -28.58
C PRO A 98 -4.64 -13.03 -27.57
N ASN A 99 -3.81 -13.62 -26.70
CA ASN A 99 -4.27 -14.50 -25.63
C ASN A 99 -4.98 -13.71 -24.54
N LEU A 100 -4.43 -12.57 -24.10
CA LEU A 100 -5.07 -11.68 -23.13
C LEU A 100 -6.43 -11.20 -23.63
N GLU A 101 -6.51 -10.71 -24.86
CA GLU A 101 -7.76 -10.29 -25.50
C GLU A 101 -8.80 -11.41 -25.49
N LYS A 102 -8.39 -12.62 -25.88
CA LYS A 102 -9.26 -13.81 -25.86
C LYS A 102 -9.72 -14.15 -24.44
N TRP A 103 -8.84 -14.12 -23.45
CA TRP A 103 -9.18 -14.44 -22.06
C TRP A 103 -10.16 -13.43 -21.50
N VAL A 104 -9.89 -12.13 -21.69
CA VAL A 104 -10.74 -11.02 -21.29
C VAL A 104 -12.13 -11.15 -21.92
N ALA A 105 -12.21 -11.34 -23.25
CA ALA A 105 -13.48 -11.57 -23.94
C ALA A 105 -14.23 -12.80 -23.39
N THR A 106 -13.52 -13.88 -23.07
CA THR A 106 -14.11 -15.11 -22.52
C THR A 106 -14.72 -14.89 -21.15
N VAL A 107 -14.04 -14.16 -20.25
CA VAL A 107 -14.54 -13.93 -18.88
C VAL A 107 -15.66 -12.91 -18.83
N ILE A 108 -15.67 -11.92 -19.73
CA ILE A 108 -16.80 -10.99 -19.89
C ILE A 108 -18.04 -11.73 -20.35
N ALA A 109 -17.90 -12.60 -21.36
CA ALA A 109 -19.01 -13.42 -21.84
C ALA A 109 -19.58 -14.37 -20.76
N LYS A 110 -18.81 -14.64 -19.70
CA LYS A 110 -19.23 -15.41 -18.51
C LYS A 110 -19.88 -14.57 -17.41
N GLY A 111 -20.05 -13.26 -17.61
CA GLY A 111 -20.71 -12.37 -16.66
C GLY A 111 -19.83 -11.99 -15.46
N VAL A 112 -18.53 -11.79 -15.67
CA VAL A 112 -17.61 -11.35 -14.61
C VAL A 112 -18.04 -10.02 -13.99
N LYS A 113 -17.94 -9.95 -12.65
CA LYS A 113 -18.27 -8.77 -11.84
C LYS A 113 -17.02 -8.08 -11.33
N GLU A 114 -15.98 -8.85 -11.02
CA GLU A 114 -14.68 -8.36 -10.56
C GLU A 114 -13.60 -8.79 -11.55
N LEU A 115 -13.01 -7.84 -12.25
CA LEU A 115 -11.94 -8.09 -13.21
C LEU A 115 -10.66 -7.36 -12.77
N GLU A 116 -9.59 -8.13 -12.59
CA GLU A 116 -8.27 -7.64 -12.24
C GLU A 116 -7.24 -8.11 -13.28
N ILE A 117 -6.57 -7.15 -13.92
CA ILE A 117 -5.53 -7.40 -14.90
C ILE A 117 -4.29 -6.62 -14.46
N ASP A 118 -3.30 -7.32 -13.96
CA ASP A 118 -2.03 -6.75 -13.56
C ASP A 118 -0.90 -7.23 -14.48
N LEU A 119 -0.42 -6.30 -15.33
CA LEU A 119 0.71 -6.50 -16.24
C LEU A 119 1.96 -5.75 -15.78
N SER A 120 1.96 -5.27 -14.53
CA SER A 120 2.99 -4.39 -13.96
C SER A 120 4.25 -5.08 -13.49
N GLN A 121 4.45 -6.38 -13.75
CA GLN A 121 5.77 -6.97 -13.50
C GLN A 121 6.72 -6.66 -14.66
N GLY A 122 7.92 -6.19 -14.34
CA GLY A 122 8.97 -5.91 -15.31
C GLY A 122 10.24 -6.68 -14.96
N VAL A 123 11.28 -6.47 -15.76
CA VAL A 123 12.59 -6.99 -15.45
C VAL A 123 13.38 -5.86 -14.80
N LEU A 124 13.75 -6.06 -13.54
CA LEU A 124 14.81 -5.27 -12.93
C LEU A 124 16.12 -5.67 -13.63
N LEU A 125 16.69 -4.79 -14.45
CA LEU A 125 17.97 -5.07 -15.06
C LEU A 125 19.04 -4.99 -13.96
N SER A 126 19.61 -6.15 -13.61
CA SER A 126 20.58 -6.30 -12.52
C SER A 126 21.81 -5.38 -12.62
N PHE A 127 22.16 -4.91 -13.82
CA PHE A 127 23.34 -4.09 -14.06
C PHE A 127 23.08 -2.59 -14.09
N THR A 128 21.86 -2.17 -14.44
CA THR A 128 21.53 -0.74 -14.57
C THR A 128 20.58 -0.27 -13.48
N HIS A 129 20.00 -1.19 -12.70
CA HIS A 129 18.87 -0.93 -11.79
C HIS A 129 17.68 -0.25 -12.49
N ALA A 130 17.70 -0.18 -13.82
CA ALA A 130 16.61 0.35 -14.59
C ALA A 130 15.52 -0.72 -14.64
N TYR A 131 14.34 -0.35 -14.18
CA TYR A 131 13.13 -1.08 -14.52
C TYR A 131 12.87 -0.84 -16.01
N VAL A 132 13.22 -1.83 -16.84
CA VAL A 132 12.97 -1.78 -18.27
C VAL A 132 11.92 -2.82 -18.58
N ASP A 133 10.69 -2.36 -18.81
CA ASP A 133 9.70 -3.23 -19.43
C ASP A 133 9.87 -3.20 -20.96
N GLY A 134 10.22 -2.05 -21.55
CA GLY A 134 10.42 -1.88 -23.00
C GLY A 134 9.19 -2.25 -23.84
N ARG A 135 8.02 -2.30 -23.19
CA ARG A 135 6.80 -2.95 -23.66
C ARG A 135 5.76 -1.91 -24.04
N LYS A 136 4.94 -2.23 -25.04
CA LYS A 136 3.74 -1.44 -25.31
C LYS A 136 2.71 -1.76 -24.22
N PRO A 137 1.95 -0.78 -23.71
CA PRO A 137 0.82 -1.07 -22.83
C PRO A 137 -0.22 -1.90 -23.59
N PHE A 138 -0.81 -2.88 -22.92
CA PHE A 138 -1.90 -3.67 -23.52
C PHE A 138 -3.12 -2.77 -23.70
N VAL A 139 -3.62 -2.66 -24.93
CA VAL A 139 -4.86 -1.93 -25.19
C VAL A 139 -6.02 -2.84 -24.87
N ILE A 140 -6.85 -2.39 -23.94
CA ILE A 140 -8.04 -3.08 -23.49
C ILE A 140 -9.01 -3.26 -24.66
N PRO A 141 -9.51 -4.49 -24.92
CA PRO A 141 -10.41 -4.73 -26.04
C PRO A 141 -11.76 -4.03 -25.87
N ASN A 142 -12.33 -3.58 -26.99
CA ASN A 142 -13.64 -2.93 -26.99
C ASN A 142 -14.79 -3.82 -26.45
N ALA A 143 -14.58 -5.14 -26.41
CA ALA A 143 -15.52 -6.08 -25.82
C ALA A 143 -15.83 -5.80 -24.34
N LEU A 144 -14.91 -5.15 -23.59
CA LEU A 144 -15.18 -4.72 -22.21
C LEU A 144 -16.28 -3.67 -22.10
N PHE A 145 -16.46 -2.85 -23.14
CA PHE A 145 -17.49 -1.81 -23.15
C PHE A 145 -18.87 -2.34 -23.50
N ASN A 146 -19.04 -3.61 -23.90
CA ASN A 146 -20.33 -4.15 -24.30
C ASN A 146 -20.88 -5.13 -23.25
N GLY A 147 -22.02 -4.80 -22.63
CA GLY A 147 -22.79 -5.73 -21.81
C GLY A 147 -22.12 -6.12 -20.47
N ASN A 148 -21.57 -5.14 -19.75
CA ASN A 148 -20.84 -5.44 -18.52
C ASN A 148 -21.77 -5.60 -17.31
N SER A 149 -21.49 -6.65 -16.54
CA SER A 149 -21.93 -6.85 -15.15
C SER A 149 -20.88 -6.37 -14.16
N LEU A 150 -19.90 -5.59 -14.62
CA LEU A 150 -18.72 -5.21 -13.86
C LEU A 150 -19.10 -4.24 -12.76
N THR A 151 -18.66 -4.59 -11.56
CA THR A 151 -18.75 -3.77 -10.34
C THR A 151 -17.37 -3.32 -9.89
N HIS A 152 -16.33 -4.13 -10.19
CA HIS A 152 -14.94 -3.82 -9.85
C HIS A 152 -14.04 -4.04 -11.07
N LEU A 153 -13.26 -3.03 -11.42
CA LEU A 153 -12.26 -3.07 -12.48
C LEU A 153 -10.92 -2.61 -11.92
N SER A 154 -9.91 -3.46 -12.02
CA SER A 154 -8.51 -3.15 -11.66
C SER A 154 -7.62 -3.42 -12.86
N LEU A 155 -6.91 -2.39 -13.32
CA LEU A 155 -6.03 -2.45 -14.48
C LEU A 155 -4.66 -1.89 -14.11
N ALA A 156 -3.61 -2.68 -14.32
CA ALA A 156 -2.22 -2.23 -14.20
C ALA A 156 -1.46 -2.42 -15.52
N ARG A 157 -0.71 -1.40 -15.96
CA ARG A 157 0.02 -1.38 -17.26
C ARG A 157 -0.88 -1.70 -18.48
N CYS A 158 -2.10 -1.17 -18.47
CA CYS A 158 -3.07 -1.29 -19.56
C CYS A 158 -3.48 0.11 -20.05
N ASN A 159 -3.91 0.23 -21.30
CA ASN A 159 -4.50 1.45 -21.84
C ASN A 159 -5.90 1.18 -22.38
N PHE A 160 -6.75 2.20 -22.41
CA PHE A 160 -8.04 2.10 -23.08
C PHE A 160 -7.89 2.29 -24.58
N SER A 161 -8.80 1.69 -25.35
CA SER A 161 -8.88 1.87 -26.80
C SER A 161 -9.47 3.22 -27.17
N ASP A 162 -9.12 3.71 -28.36
CA ASP A 162 -9.71 4.89 -28.96
C ASP A 162 -10.89 4.51 -29.90
N PRO A 163 -12.05 5.17 -29.81
CA PRO A 163 -12.39 6.22 -28.84
C PRO A 163 -12.63 5.65 -27.44
N PHE A 164 -12.22 6.41 -26.42
CA PHE A 164 -12.52 6.12 -25.02
C PHE A 164 -14.02 6.29 -24.72
N ASP A 165 -14.66 5.26 -24.19
CA ASP A 165 -16.07 5.31 -23.80
C ASP A 165 -16.40 4.30 -22.70
N LEU A 166 -16.72 4.77 -21.49
CA LEU A 166 -17.20 3.92 -20.39
C LEU A 166 -18.72 4.05 -20.13
N SER A 167 -19.50 4.53 -21.10
CA SER A 167 -20.96 4.72 -21.00
C SER A 167 -21.74 3.51 -20.49
N ASN A 168 -21.26 2.30 -20.77
CA ASN A 168 -21.92 1.07 -20.34
C ASN A 168 -21.57 0.63 -18.91
N PHE A 169 -20.65 1.30 -18.20
CA PHE A 169 -20.17 0.93 -16.86
C PHE A 169 -21.00 1.54 -15.72
N VAL A 170 -22.32 1.59 -15.89
CA VAL A 170 -23.24 2.23 -14.93
C VAL A 170 -23.24 1.54 -13.55
N GLY A 171 -22.93 0.24 -13.52
CA GLY A 171 -22.85 -0.58 -12.30
C GLY A 171 -21.48 -0.59 -11.62
N LEU A 172 -20.47 0.07 -12.19
CA LEU A 172 -19.11 0.07 -11.65
C LEU A 172 -19.06 0.86 -10.33
N SER A 173 -18.70 0.20 -9.25
CA SER A 173 -18.56 0.77 -7.90
C SER A 173 -17.11 0.96 -7.48
N SER A 174 -16.17 0.23 -8.07
CA SER A 174 -14.74 0.34 -7.77
C SER A 174 -13.89 0.34 -9.03
N LEU A 175 -13.02 1.33 -9.16
CA LEU A 175 -12.07 1.47 -10.27
C LEU A 175 -10.65 1.65 -9.73
N SER A 176 -9.74 0.77 -10.13
CA SER A 176 -8.31 0.88 -9.84
C SER A 176 -7.53 0.95 -11.14
N LEU A 177 -6.76 2.02 -11.32
CA LEU A 177 -5.92 2.26 -12.49
C LEU A 177 -4.49 2.47 -12.02
N ASP A 178 -3.58 1.67 -12.55
CA ASP A 178 -2.17 1.65 -12.17
C ASP A 178 -1.27 1.69 -13.42
N GLU A 179 -0.43 2.72 -13.57
CA GLU A 179 0.45 2.87 -14.74
C GLU A 179 -0.36 2.83 -16.07
N VAL A 180 -1.52 3.49 -16.05
CA VAL A 180 -2.46 3.66 -17.18
C VAL A 180 -2.30 5.08 -17.72
N ASN A 181 -2.34 5.25 -19.04
CA ASN A 181 -2.34 6.58 -19.69
C ASN A 181 -3.70 7.28 -19.54
N LEU A 182 -4.07 7.60 -18.30
CA LEU A 182 -5.31 8.30 -17.96
C LEU A 182 -5.12 9.81 -18.11
N THR A 183 -5.91 10.45 -18.98
CA THR A 183 -5.94 11.91 -19.14
C THR A 183 -7.08 12.55 -18.34
N ASP A 184 -7.04 13.88 -18.18
CA ASP A 184 -8.06 14.67 -17.49
C ASP A 184 -9.47 14.50 -18.12
N ASP A 185 -9.54 14.48 -19.46
CA ASP A 185 -10.80 14.26 -20.21
C ASP A 185 -11.36 12.86 -19.96
N MET A 186 -10.49 11.84 -19.88
CA MET A 186 -10.90 10.47 -19.59
C MET A 186 -11.44 10.35 -18.16
N LEU A 187 -10.79 11.01 -17.19
CA LEU A 187 -11.29 11.05 -15.81
C LEU A 187 -12.67 11.72 -15.73
N THR A 188 -12.85 12.83 -16.45
CA THR A 188 -14.15 13.51 -16.55
C THR A 188 -15.22 12.57 -17.12
N ASN A 189 -14.92 11.89 -18.22
CA ASN A 189 -15.83 10.93 -18.84
C ASN A 189 -16.16 9.73 -17.93
N ILE A 190 -15.18 9.24 -17.13
CA ILE A 190 -15.41 8.21 -16.11
C ILE A 190 -16.47 8.68 -15.11
N LEU A 191 -16.32 9.90 -14.59
CA LEU A 191 -17.21 10.46 -13.57
C LEU A 191 -18.62 10.75 -14.09
N GLU A 192 -18.75 11.10 -15.37
CA GLU A 192 -20.05 11.34 -16.01
C GLU A 192 -20.85 10.05 -16.23
N HIS A 193 -20.19 8.95 -16.59
CA HIS A 193 -20.85 7.71 -17.02
C HIS A 193 -20.92 6.64 -15.93
N CYS A 194 -19.90 6.55 -15.06
CA CYS A 194 -19.82 5.55 -14.00
C CYS A 194 -20.48 6.07 -12.72
N VAL A 195 -21.79 6.35 -12.79
CA VAL A 195 -22.58 7.03 -11.72
C VAL A 195 -22.69 6.25 -10.40
N SER A 196 -22.23 5.01 -10.36
CA SER A 196 -22.21 4.16 -9.16
C SER A 196 -20.84 4.08 -8.49
N LEU A 197 -19.84 4.82 -8.97
CA LEU A 197 -18.48 4.78 -8.41
C LEU A 197 -18.44 5.25 -6.96
N GLU A 198 -17.93 4.37 -6.11
CA GLU A 198 -17.72 4.56 -4.68
C GLU A 198 -16.22 4.57 -4.34
N ASN A 199 -15.39 3.81 -5.07
CA ASN A 199 -13.97 3.69 -4.80
C ASN A 199 -13.15 3.97 -6.06
N ILE A 200 -12.19 4.89 -5.96
CA ILE A 200 -11.26 5.20 -7.04
C ILE A 200 -9.84 5.09 -6.51
N PHE A 201 -9.01 4.31 -7.21
CA PHE A 201 -7.59 4.15 -6.93
C PHE A 201 -6.81 4.55 -8.18
N LEU A 202 -6.02 5.61 -8.10
CA LEU A 202 -5.17 6.13 -9.17
C LEU A 202 -3.72 5.94 -8.72
N LYS A 203 -2.94 5.18 -9.48
CA LYS A 203 -1.55 4.86 -9.14
C LYS A 203 -0.66 5.12 -10.35
N ARG A 204 0.40 5.92 -10.20
CA ARG A 204 1.38 6.21 -11.27
C ARG A 204 0.71 6.61 -12.59
N CYS A 205 -0.33 7.44 -12.51
CA CYS A 205 -1.05 7.96 -13.68
C CYS A 205 -0.37 9.25 -14.16
N GLU A 206 0.75 9.12 -14.88
CA GLU A 206 1.61 10.25 -15.27
C GLU A 206 1.02 11.21 -16.32
N TYR A 207 -0.12 10.88 -16.91
CA TYR A 207 -0.81 11.76 -17.87
C TYR A 207 -1.95 12.56 -17.24
N LEU A 208 -2.21 12.34 -15.94
CA LEU A 208 -3.24 13.04 -15.20
C LEU A 208 -2.62 14.29 -14.57
N ASN A 209 -3.12 15.45 -14.97
CA ASN A 209 -2.61 16.74 -14.54
C ASN A 209 -3.58 17.44 -13.59
N VAL A 210 -4.89 17.27 -13.85
CA VAL A 210 -5.96 17.94 -13.11
C VAL A 210 -6.93 16.91 -12.55
N VAL A 211 -7.14 16.93 -11.24
CA VAL A 211 -8.00 15.99 -10.53
C VAL A 211 -9.23 16.72 -9.99
N LYS A 212 -10.39 16.49 -10.61
CA LYS A 212 -11.65 17.14 -10.23
C LYS A 212 -12.72 16.13 -9.86
N PHE A 213 -13.00 16.02 -8.57
CA PHE A 213 -14.11 15.23 -8.02
C PHE A 213 -15.14 16.18 -7.39
N VAL A 214 -15.89 16.87 -8.25
CA VAL A 214 -16.85 17.89 -7.84
C VAL A 214 -18.26 17.49 -8.22
N GLY A 215 -19.13 17.34 -7.22
CA GLY A 215 -20.56 17.21 -7.47
C GLY A 215 -21.33 16.50 -6.36
N ASP A 216 -22.50 17.04 -6.02
CA ASP A 216 -23.35 16.52 -4.93
C ASP A 216 -23.90 15.11 -5.20
N LYS A 217 -23.90 14.69 -6.46
CA LYS A 217 -24.38 13.37 -6.90
C LYS A 217 -23.31 12.29 -6.82
N LEU A 218 -22.05 12.65 -6.62
CA LEU A 218 -20.96 11.68 -6.51
C LEU A 218 -21.23 10.72 -5.35
N LYS A 219 -21.04 9.42 -5.60
CA LYS A 219 -21.12 8.37 -4.58
C LYS A 219 -19.76 7.99 -4.01
N LEU A 220 -18.71 8.73 -4.40
CA LEU A 220 -17.33 8.50 -3.99
C LEU A 220 -17.22 8.48 -2.47
N GLN A 221 -16.82 7.34 -1.93
CA GLN A 221 -16.53 7.06 -0.52
C GLN A 221 -15.02 6.98 -0.27
N LYS A 222 -14.25 6.52 -1.25
CA LYS A 222 -12.81 6.36 -1.11
C LYS A 222 -12.06 6.84 -2.34
N LEU A 223 -11.07 7.71 -2.11
CA LEU A 223 -10.12 8.16 -3.12
C LEU A 223 -8.70 7.84 -2.66
N VAL A 224 -7.98 7.08 -3.49
CA VAL A 224 -6.58 6.74 -3.26
C VAL A 224 -5.75 7.21 -4.45
N MET A 225 -4.71 7.99 -4.17
CA MET A 225 -3.74 8.47 -5.15
C MET A 225 -2.33 8.06 -4.71
N VAL A 226 -1.59 7.39 -5.58
CA VAL A 226 -0.23 6.90 -5.29
C VAL A 226 0.70 7.26 -6.45
N ASP A 227 1.78 7.99 -6.19
CA ASP A 227 2.81 8.33 -7.20
C ASP A 227 2.25 8.96 -8.50
N CYS A 228 1.12 9.68 -8.45
CA CYS A 228 0.64 10.48 -9.58
C CYS A 228 1.41 11.81 -9.65
N THR A 229 2.62 11.78 -10.19
CA THR A 229 3.60 12.87 -10.04
C THR A 229 3.33 14.12 -10.88
N SER A 230 2.49 13.97 -11.92
CA SER A 230 2.17 15.05 -12.85
C SER A 230 0.93 15.87 -12.47
N VAL A 231 0.21 15.48 -11.41
CA VAL A 231 -0.94 16.25 -10.93
C VAL A 231 -0.45 17.58 -10.37
N TYR A 232 -1.06 18.70 -10.75
CA TYR A 232 -0.72 20.02 -10.18
C TYR A 232 -1.93 20.81 -9.67
N ASP A 233 -3.16 20.40 -10.03
CA ASP A 233 -4.41 21.03 -9.62
C ASP A 233 -5.39 19.96 -9.11
N MET A 234 -5.93 20.16 -7.92
CA MET A 234 -6.85 19.25 -7.27
C MET A 234 -8.09 19.97 -6.72
N GLU A 235 -9.28 19.56 -7.13
CA GLU A 235 -10.54 20.06 -6.58
C GLU A 235 -11.42 18.89 -6.14
N ILE A 236 -11.68 18.78 -4.84
CA ILE A 236 -12.46 17.70 -4.26
C ILE A 236 -13.65 18.29 -3.49
N SER A 237 -14.85 18.05 -3.99
CA SER A 237 -16.11 18.37 -3.33
C SER A 237 -17.05 17.18 -3.49
N ALA A 238 -16.85 16.20 -2.60
CA ALA A 238 -17.49 14.89 -2.63
C ALA A 238 -18.15 14.62 -1.25
N PRO A 239 -19.46 14.89 -1.08
CA PRO A 239 -20.12 14.89 0.23
C PRO A 239 -20.27 13.51 0.88
N LYS A 240 -19.91 12.44 0.17
CA LYS A 240 -19.93 11.05 0.67
C LYS A 240 -18.53 10.48 0.86
N LEU A 241 -17.48 11.25 0.61
CA LEU A 241 -16.10 10.81 0.76
C LEU A 241 -15.83 10.56 2.25
N GLU A 242 -15.40 9.35 2.58
CA GLU A 242 -15.10 8.91 3.95
C GLU A 242 -13.59 8.74 4.16
N SER A 243 -12.85 8.35 3.11
CA SER A 243 -11.41 8.07 3.15
C SER A 243 -10.68 8.76 2.01
N PHE A 244 -9.63 9.52 2.33
CA PHE A 244 -8.76 10.16 1.35
C PHE A 244 -7.29 9.78 1.59
N VAL A 245 -6.67 9.20 0.58
CA VAL A 245 -5.28 8.73 0.65
C VAL A 245 -4.47 9.32 -0.50
N CYS A 246 -3.37 9.96 -0.13
CA CYS A 246 -2.38 10.51 -1.02
C CYS A 246 -0.99 10.06 -0.56
N HIS A 247 -0.28 9.34 -1.42
CA HIS A 247 1.01 8.75 -1.10
C HIS A 247 2.02 8.87 -2.26
N GLY A 248 3.30 8.94 -1.92
CA GLY A 248 4.42 8.84 -2.85
C GLY A 248 4.85 10.20 -3.39
N PHE A 249 5.33 10.26 -4.63
CA PHE A 249 5.75 11.52 -5.25
C PHE A 249 4.55 12.36 -5.76
N THR A 250 3.49 12.48 -4.95
CA THR A 250 2.29 13.27 -5.27
C THR A 250 2.36 14.64 -4.61
N PHE A 251 2.19 15.69 -5.42
CA PHE A 251 2.29 17.09 -5.01
C PHE A 251 1.18 17.86 -5.72
N PHE A 252 0.44 18.73 -5.00
CA PHE A 252 -0.64 19.51 -5.60
C PHE A 252 -0.53 20.98 -5.15
N PRO A 253 0.18 21.83 -5.92
CA PRO A 253 0.32 23.26 -5.67
C PRO A 253 -1.03 23.93 -5.43
N ALA A 254 -1.95 23.68 -6.36
CA ALA A 254 -3.32 24.15 -6.26
C ALA A 254 -4.18 23.02 -5.72
N HIS A 255 -4.82 23.27 -4.59
CA HIS A 255 -5.84 22.38 -4.07
C HIS A 255 -7.02 23.16 -3.49
N VAL A 256 -8.23 22.62 -3.68
CA VAL A 256 -9.47 23.14 -3.12
C VAL A 256 -10.30 21.97 -2.60
N PHE A 257 -10.53 21.96 -1.29
CA PHE A 257 -11.46 21.03 -0.67
C PHE A 257 -12.79 21.74 -0.40
N GLY A 258 -13.83 21.33 -1.13
CA GLY A 258 -15.20 21.81 -0.96
C GLY A 258 -15.91 21.05 0.16
N ASN A 259 -17.03 20.40 -0.15
CA ASN A 259 -17.74 19.61 0.85
C ASN A 259 -17.06 18.26 1.06
N VAL A 260 -16.20 18.19 2.06
CA VAL A 260 -15.49 16.98 2.53
C VAL A 260 -15.87 16.59 3.97
N SER A 261 -17.01 17.07 4.46
CA SER A 261 -17.46 16.92 5.86
C SER A 261 -17.68 15.49 6.37
N LYS A 262 -17.67 14.50 5.46
CA LYS A 262 -17.78 13.07 5.79
C LYS A 262 -16.44 12.36 5.88
N VAL A 263 -15.34 13.02 5.50
CA VAL A 263 -14.00 12.43 5.54
C VAL A 263 -13.65 12.18 7.00
N ASN A 264 -13.31 10.93 7.30
CA ASN A 264 -13.03 10.49 8.65
C ASN A 264 -11.57 10.05 8.82
N ASP A 265 -10.98 9.49 7.76
CA ASP A 265 -9.59 9.07 7.74
C ASP A 265 -8.82 9.66 6.56
N ILE A 266 -7.59 10.10 6.86
CA ILE A 266 -6.68 10.71 5.89
C ILE A 266 -5.29 10.12 6.02
N TYR A 267 -4.72 9.79 4.86
CA TYR A 267 -3.32 9.40 4.73
C TYR A 267 -2.62 10.35 3.77
N LEU A 268 -1.64 11.11 4.28
CA LEU A 268 -0.84 12.06 3.50
C LEU A 268 0.64 11.73 3.71
N CYS A 269 1.26 11.03 2.76
CA CYS A 269 2.70 10.77 2.83
C CYS A 269 3.34 11.07 1.49
N SER A 270 3.88 12.29 1.34
CA SER A 270 4.44 12.77 0.09
C SER A 270 5.95 12.94 0.20
N SER A 271 6.72 12.25 -0.64
CA SER A 271 8.16 12.47 -0.82
C SER A 271 8.35 13.39 -2.03
N VAL A 272 8.77 14.64 -1.84
CA VAL A 272 9.10 15.54 -2.96
C VAL A 272 10.51 16.05 -2.76
N SER A 273 11.22 16.27 -3.87
CA SER A 273 12.54 16.90 -3.90
C SER A 273 12.51 18.30 -3.27
N GLU A 274 13.57 18.66 -2.54
CA GLU A 274 13.82 19.93 -1.84
C GLU A 274 13.71 21.21 -2.70
N GLU A 275 13.41 21.10 -4.00
CA GLU A 275 13.47 22.19 -4.98
C GLU A 275 12.11 22.85 -5.30
N GLN A 276 11.00 22.35 -4.75
CA GLN A 276 9.66 22.93 -4.97
C GLN A 276 9.00 23.32 -3.64
N TYR A 277 9.20 24.57 -3.25
CA TYR A 277 8.53 25.24 -2.15
C TYR A 277 7.10 25.58 -2.56
N ASP A 278 6.10 25.19 -1.76
CA ASP A 278 4.71 25.60 -1.99
C ASP A 278 4.02 26.00 -0.70
N GLU A 279 3.21 27.05 -0.81
CA GLU A 279 2.71 27.90 0.29
C GLU A 279 1.39 27.43 0.91
N ASP A 280 0.89 26.22 0.63
CA ASP A 280 -0.49 25.84 1.00
C ASP A 280 -0.68 24.46 1.67
N PHE A 281 0.38 23.70 2.02
CA PHE A 281 0.20 22.39 2.71
C PHE A 281 -0.59 22.53 4.02
N PHE A 282 -0.47 23.69 4.68
CA PHE A 282 -1.23 24.06 5.86
C PHE A 282 -2.76 23.99 5.67
N ARG A 283 -3.26 24.46 4.51
CA ARG A 283 -4.72 24.53 4.26
C ARG A 283 -5.37 23.16 4.32
N ILE A 284 -4.65 22.13 3.87
CA ILE A 284 -5.08 20.73 3.95
C ILE A 284 -5.41 20.36 5.40
N LEU A 285 -4.55 20.68 6.37
CA LEU A 285 -4.80 20.32 7.78
C LEU A 285 -5.99 21.09 8.36
N SER A 286 -6.19 22.34 7.95
CA SER A 286 -7.34 23.14 8.38
C SER A 286 -8.66 22.57 7.83
N ASP A 287 -8.70 22.28 6.53
CA ASP A 287 -9.86 21.69 5.83
C ASP A 287 -10.26 20.33 6.44
N PHE A 288 -9.28 19.60 6.97
CA PHE A 288 -9.46 18.29 7.58
C PHE A 288 -9.30 18.26 9.09
N SER A 289 -9.42 19.39 9.78
CA SER A 289 -9.37 19.48 11.25
C SER A 289 -10.41 18.62 12.00
N HIS A 290 -11.44 18.15 11.28
CA HIS A 290 -12.55 17.36 11.81
C HIS A 290 -12.33 15.83 11.77
N VAL A 291 -11.24 15.33 11.17
CA VAL A 291 -11.00 13.89 11.00
C VAL A 291 -10.70 13.18 12.32
N SER A 292 -10.95 11.87 12.38
CA SER A 292 -10.63 11.05 13.55
C SER A 292 -9.34 10.25 13.39
N VAL A 293 -8.91 10.00 12.16
CA VAL A 293 -7.68 9.26 11.84
C VAL A 293 -6.80 10.07 10.89
N LEU A 294 -5.55 10.30 11.27
CA LEU A 294 -4.56 11.00 10.44
C LEU A 294 -3.27 10.19 10.35
N THR A 295 -2.76 10.02 9.13
CA THR A 295 -1.41 9.53 8.87
C THR A 295 -0.59 10.55 8.11
N ILE A 296 0.60 10.87 8.61
CA ILE A 296 1.54 11.80 7.98
C ILE A 296 2.98 11.26 8.00
N CYS A 297 3.80 11.65 7.03
CA CYS A 297 5.22 11.26 6.97
C CYS A 297 6.19 12.36 7.45
N SER A 298 7.48 12.03 7.55
CA SER A 298 8.57 12.99 7.84
C SER A 298 8.49 14.27 7.00
N SER A 299 8.30 14.14 5.68
CA SER A 299 8.20 15.30 4.78
C SER A 299 6.99 16.19 5.07
N CYS A 300 5.86 15.62 5.50
CA CYS A 300 4.71 16.41 5.93
C CYS A 300 4.98 17.15 7.24
N LEU A 301 5.65 16.51 8.21
CA LEU A 301 6.05 17.14 9.47
C LEU A 301 7.00 18.34 9.23
N MET A 302 7.96 18.19 8.32
CA MET A 302 8.86 19.27 7.91
C MET A 302 8.10 20.48 7.38
N ARG A 303 7.18 20.27 6.43
CA ARG A 303 6.39 21.37 5.84
C ARG A 303 5.54 22.13 6.85
N ILE A 304 4.95 21.44 7.82
CA ILE A 304 4.16 22.09 8.89
C ILE A 304 5.03 23.05 9.71
N VAL A 305 6.28 22.67 9.95
CA VAL A 305 7.24 23.50 10.69
C VAL A 305 7.71 24.69 9.85
N GLU A 306 7.99 24.47 8.57
CA GLU A 306 8.37 25.54 7.65
C GLU A 306 7.24 26.59 7.55
N GLU A 307 5.98 26.16 7.44
CA GLU A 307 4.81 27.05 7.42
C GLU A 307 4.67 27.89 8.69
N GLU A 308 5.02 27.37 9.88
CA GLU A 308 5.03 28.18 11.12
C GLU A 308 5.96 29.40 10.98
N GLU A 309 7.07 29.27 10.26
CA GLU A 309 8.05 30.35 10.10
C GLU A 309 7.57 31.47 9.17
N TYR A 310 6.70 31.14 8.21
CA TYR A 310 6.18 32.10 7.23
C TYR A 310 4.78 32.65 7.60
N ASN A 311 3.92 31.82 8.21
CA ASN A 311 2.49 32.06 8.40
C ASN A 311 2.03 31.82 9.86
N GLU A 312 2.70 32.43 10.84
CA GLU A 312 2.44 32.22 12.28
C GLU A 312 0.97 32.46 12.70
N TYR A 313 0.23 33.34 12.01
CA TYR A 313 -1.16 33.68 12.35
C TYR A 313 -2.17 32.56 12.11
N ASP A 314 -1.83 31.59 11.28
CA ASP A 314 -2.72 30.49 10.95
C ASP A 314 -2.66 29.35 11.98
N PHE A 315 -1.72 29.41 12.93
CA PHE A 315 -1.57 28.42 13.99
C PHE A 315 -2.11 28.89 15.36
N PRO A 316 -2.54 27.94 16.22
CA PRO A 316 -2.57 26.49 16.04
C PRO A 316 -3.79 25.99 15.24
N VAL A 317 -3.63 24.86 14.55
CA VAL A 317 -4.73 24.11 13.92
C VAL A 317 -5.15 23.00 14.85
N GLU A 318 -6.20 23.22 15.62
CA GLU A 318 -6.69 22.20 16.54
C GLU A 318 -7.37 21.06 15.76
N LEU A 319 -6.88 19.83 15.95
CA LEU A 319 -7.44 18.63 15.35
C LEU A 319 -8.51 18.08 16.30
N HIS A 320 -9.70 18.70 16.23
CA HIS A 320 -10.76 18.62 17.23
C HIS A 320 -11.35 17.23 17.47
N ASN A 321 -11.22 16.30 16.52
CA ASN A 321 -11.78 14.94 16.62
C ASN A 321 -10.73 13.84 16.52
N LEU A 322 -9.44 14.19 16.42
CA LEU A 322 -8.39 13.22 16.16
C LEU A 322 -8.27 12.23 17.33
N GLN A 323 -8.46 10.95 17.04
CA GLN A 323 -8.38 9.83 17.99
C GLN A 323 -7.18 8.92 17.69
N GLU A 324 -6.84 8.77 16.41
CA GLU A 324 -5.70 7.96 15.96
C GLU A 324 -4.75 8.80 15.10
N LEU A 325 -3.49 8.87 15.52
CA LEU A 325 -2.41 9.48 14.73
C LEU A 325 -1.38 8.43 14.37
N GLN A 326 -0.94 8.43 13.12
CA GLN A 326 0.16 7.62 12.66
C GLN A 326 1.25 8.47 12.00
N LEU A 327 2.48 8.34 12.52
CA LEU A 327 3.66 8.99 12.00
C LEU A 327 4.52 7.96 11.25
N VAL A 328 4.79 8.23 9.98
CA VAL A 328 5.62 7.38 9.10
C VAL A 328 6.95 8.07 8.87
N LEU A 329 8.01 7.60 9.52
CA LEU A 329 9.29 8.28 9.52
C LEU A 329 10.25 7.59 8.54
N ASP A 330 10.79 8.39 7.62
CA ASP A 330 11.79 7.94 6.63
C ASP A 330 13.22 8.03 7.19
N SER A 331 13.42 8.86 8.21
CA SER A 331 14.67 9.05 8.96
C SER A 331 14.39 9.35 10.44
N ILE A 332 15.43 9.31 11.27
CA ILE A 332 15.36 9.84 12.64
C ILE A 332 16.61 10.65 12.96
N SER A 333 16.51 11.96 12.75
CA SER A 333 17.51 12.98 13.03
C SER A 333 17.06 13.90 14.17
N LYS A 334 17.91 14.86 14.57
CA LYS A 334 17.50 15.91 15.52
C LYS A 334 16.37 16.77 14.97
N GLU A 335 16.36 16.99 13.65
CA GLU A 335 15.35 17.75 12.92
C GLU A 335 14.00 17.02 12.92
N ASP A 336 13.99 15.70 12.65
CA ASP A 336 12.77 14.88 12.73
C ASP A 336 12.12 14.96 14.13
N ILE A 337 12.94 14.87 15.19
CA ILE A 337 12.45 15.02 16.58
C ILE A 337 11.87 16.41 16.82
N TYR A 338 12.52 17.46 16.31
CA TYR A 338 11.99 18.82 16.40
C TYR A 338 10.66 18.95 15.68
N CYS A 339 10.51 18.38 14.49
CA CYS A 339 9.27 18.44 13.72
C CYS A 339 8.13 17.66 14.37
N ILE A 340 8.40 16.51 14.98
CA ILE A 340 7.40 15.78 15.78
C ILE A 340 6.92 16.63 16.95
N PHE A 341 7.84 17.26 17.69
CA PHE A 341 7.47 18.09 18.85
C PHE A 341 6.72 19.35 18.42
N SER A 342 7.16 20.00 17.35
CA SER A 342 6.47 21.16 16.78
C SER A 342 5.09 20.79 16.25
N PHE A 343 4.91 19.63 15.61
CA PHE A 343 3.59 19.15 15.20
C PHE A 343 2.61 19.09 16.39
N PHE A 344 2.99 18.49 17.52
CA PHE A 344 2.08 18.43 18.68
C PHE A 344 1.81 19.79 19.34
N ARG A 345 2.67 20.78 19.11
CA ARG A 345 2.47 22.17 19.56
C ARG A 345 1.55 22.94 18.60
N LEU A 346 1.76 22.78 17.30
CA LEU A 346 1.07 23.49 16.23
C LEU A 346 -0.29 22.88 15.89
N CYS A 347 -0.45 21.58 16.13
CA CYS A 347 -1.66 20.82 15.88
C CYS A 347 -2.17 20.14 17.16
N PRO A 348 -2.69 20.91 18.15
CA PRO A 348 -3.23 20.36 19.39
C PRO A 348 -4.32 19.34 19.08
N SER A 349 -4.18 18.15 19.67
CA SER A 349 -5.05 16.99 19.43
C SER A 349 -5.64 16.51 20.76
N PRO A 350 -6.67 17.19 21.30
CA PRO A 350 -7.11 17.01 22.68
C PRO A 350 -7.71 15.62 22.96
N PHE A 351 -8.23 14.94 21.92
CA PHE A 351 -8.86 13.63 22.04
C PHE A 351 -7.99 12.48 21.51
N LEU A 352 -6.70 12.72 21.24
CA LEU A 352 -5.81 11.68 20.72
C LEU A 352 -5.70 10.52 21.72
N GLU A 353 -6.11 9.32 21.30
CA GLU A 353 -6.13 8.11 22.13
C GLU A 353 -5.03 7.12 21.75
N ILE A 354 -4.72 7.03 20.44
CA ILE A 354 -3.80 6.04 19.87
C ILE A 354 -2.75 6.74 19.02
N LEU A 355 -1.48 6.41 19.25
CA LEU A 355 -0.36 6.90 18.46
C LEU A 355 0.46 5.74 17.90
N PHE A 356 0.59 5.70 16.58
CA PHE A 356 1.47 4.79 15.87
C PHE A 356 2.69 5.55 15.35
N ILE A 357 3.88 5.00 15.57
CA ILE A 357 5.14 5.58 15.06
C ILE A 357 5.89 4.47 14.33
N GLN A 358 6.00 4.61 13.02
CA GLN A 358 6.83 3.73 12.21
C GLN A 358 8.19 4.37 12.00
N LEU A 359 9.23 3.79 12.60
CA LEU A 359 10.62 4.19 12.41
C LEU A 359 11.17 3.61 11.08
N PRO A 360 12.24 4.21 10.53
CA PRO A 360 12.89 3.70 9.33
C PRO A 360 13.41 2.26 9.52
N SER A 361 13.20 1.41 8.51
CA SER A 361 13.64 0.01 8.56
C SER A 361 15.12 -0.19 8.21
N ASN A 362 15.69 0.69 7.39
CA ASN A 362 17.06 0.59 6.88
C ASN A 362 17.93 1.71 7.46
N MET A 363 18.88 1.35 8.32
CA MET A 363 19.92 2.25 8.82
C MET A 363 21.03 2.38 7.75
N TYR A 364 20.77 3.12 6.67
CA TYR A 364 21.87 3.71 5.92
C TYR A 364 22.26 5.01 6.61
N GLU A 365 23.55 5.12 6.89
CA GLU A 365 24.25 6.17 7.60
C GLU A 365 23.45 7.47 7.66
N GLN A 366 23.04 7.82 8.90
CA GLN A 366 22.60 9.15 9.25
C GLN A 366 23.69 10.11 8.80
N SER A 367 23.50 10.74 7.64
CA SER A 367 24.37 11.82 7.23
C SER A 367 24.10 12.95 8.21
N ASP A 368 25.12 13.30 9.00
CA ASP A 368 25.14 14.52 9.79
C ASP A 368 24.99 15.72 8.83
N ILE A 369 23.76 16.08 8.51
CA ILE A 369 23.45 17.23 7.66
C ILE A 369 22.60 18.19 8.48
N ARG A 370 23.17 19.39 8.63
CA ARG A 370 22.68 20.61 9.30
C ARG A 370 22.58 20.55 10.82
N ASP A 371 23.73 20.80 11.46
CA ASP A 371 23.86 21.32 12.83
C ASP A 371 23.31 22.76 12.96
N SER A 372 22.04 22.97 12.61
CA SER A 372 21.39 24.28 12.76
C SER A 372 19.93 24.18 13.17
N VAL A 373 19.63 23.49 14.27
CA VAL A 373 18.40 23.82 15.03
C VAL A 373 18.76 23.90 16.53
N THR A 374 19.21 25.08 16.93
CA THR A 374 19.03 25.55 18.31
C THR A 374 17.60 26.03 18.45
N ALA A 375 16.71 25.19 19.00
CA ALA A 375 15.62 25.62 19.88
C ALA A 375 14.78 24.40 20.26
N GLU A 376 14.93 23.91 21.48
CA GLU A 376 13.77 23.35 22.17
C GLU A 376 12.79 24.52 22.40
N LYS A 377 12.05 24.92 21.34
CA LYS A 377 10.87 25.76 21.49
C LYS A 377 9.93 25.04 22.48
N ASN A 378 9.23 25.84 23.29
CA ASN A 378 8.58 25.45 24.54
C ASN A 378 7.65 24.23 24.40
N THR A 379 8.16 23.00 24.62
CA THR A 379 7.35 21.79 24.71
C THR A 379 6.58 21.71 26.04
N GLN A 380 6.75 22.69 26.93
CA GLN A 380 6.14 22.72 28.26
C GLN A 380 4.61 22.64 28.19
N ASP A 381 4.00 23.29 27.20
CA ASP A 381 2.55 23.38 27.05
C ASP A 381 1.91 22.11 26.46
N ILE A 382 2.71 21.20 25.91
CA ILE A 382 2.23 19.92 25.38
C ILE A 382 1.90 18.97 26.53
N VAL A 383 0.65 18.50 26.60
CA VAL A 383 0.16 17.50 27.55
C VAL A 383 -0.85 16.59 26.85
N PHE A 384 -0.62 15.28 26.88
CA PHE A 384 -1.56 14.30 26.31
C PHE A 384 -2.50 13.78 27.39
N ARG A 385 -3.74 14.29 27.39
CA ARG A 385 -4.75 13.97 28.41
C ARG A 385 -5.55 12.70 28.14
N ASN A 386 -5.53 12.22 26.89
CA ASN A 386 -6.36 11.12 26.41
C ASN A 386 -5.54 9.98 25.79
N LEU A 387 -4.22 10.16 25.59
CA LEU A 387 -3.36 9.18 24.92
C LEU A 387 -3.17 7.95 25.80
N ARG A 388 -3.72 6.80 25.36
CA ARG A 388 -3.72 5.52 26.08
C ARG A 388 -2.69 4.54 25.53
N TRP A 389 -2.56 4.46 24.21
CA TRP A 389 -1.70 3.46 23.57
C TRP A 389 -0.73 4.10 22.58
N ILE A 390 0.52 3.69 22.67
CA ILE A 390 1.56 4.03 21.70
C ILE A 390 2.12 2.73 21.13
N LYS A 391 2.25 2.62 19.81
CA LYS A 391 2.95 1.50 19.17
C LYS A 391 4.06 2.05 18.28
N ILE A 392 5.29 1.65 18.58
CA ILE A 392 6.49 2.04 17.83
C ILE A 392 7.04 0.81 17.13
N THR A 393 7.23 0.88 15.82
CA THR A 393 7.74 -0.22 14.99
C THR A 393 9.11 0.10 14.41
N ASN A 394 9.90 -0.94 14.13
CA ASN A 394 11.29 -0.84 13.66
C ASN A 394 12.23 -0.13 14.66
N PHE A 395 12.01 -0.35 15.96
CA PHE A 395 12.81 0.28 17.02
C PHE A 395 14.20 -0.36 17.13
N GLY A 396 15.25 0.47 17.07
CA GLY A 396 16.66 0.07 17.20
C GLY A 396 17.30 0.54 18.51
N GLY A 397 16.65 1.43 19.28
CA GLY A 397 17.15 1.91 20.57
C GLY A 397 18.18 3.04 20.49
N SER A 398 18.19 3.80 19.40
CA SER A 398 19.07 4.97 19.28
C SER A 398 18.76 6.04 20.36
N PRO A 399 19.72 6.92 20.71
CA PRO A 399 19.47 8.00 21.67
C PRO A 399 18.28 8.90 21.32
N LEU A 400 18.03 9.13 20.03
CA LEU A 400 16.90 9.94 19.54
C LEU A 400 15.57 9.20 19.71
N GLU A 401 15.52 7.90 19.39
CA GLU A 401 14.35 7.06 19.66
C GLU A 401 14.01 7.01 21.15
N LEU A 402 15.02 6.88 22.02
CA LEU A 402 14.83 6.93 23.47
C LEU A 402 14.36 8.32 23.93
N LYS A 403 14.85 9.41 23.32
CA LYS A 403 14.36 10.78 23.58
C LYS A 403 12.87 10.91 23.24
N LEU A 404 12.44 10.32 22.12
CA LEU A 404 11.05 10.31 21.69
C LEU A 404 10.16 9.54 22.68
N VAL A 405 10.57 8.33 23.10
CA VAL A 405 9.83 7.55 24.11
C VAL A 405 9.75 8.31 25.44
N LYS A 406 10.85 8.92 25.87
CA LYS A 406 10.90 9.74 27.09
C LYS A 406 9.92 10.90 27.03
N PHE A 407 9.87 11.61 25.91
CA PHE A 407 8.92 12.71 25.70
C PHE A 407 7.47 12.27 25.95
N PHE A 408 7.02 11.16 25.35
CA PHE A 408 5.65 10.70 25.56
C PHE A 408 5.38 10.23 27.00
N LEU A 409 6.34 9.53 27.64
CA LEU A 409 6.20 9.10 29.04
C LEU A 409 6.12 10.27 30.03
N GLU A 410 6.78 11.38 29.72
CA GLU A 410 6.75 12.61 30.53
C GLU A 410 5.51 13.48 30.27
N LYS A 411 4.84 13.31 29.12
CA LYS A 411 3.73 14.19 28.69
C LYS A 411 2.35 13.53 28.70
N ALA A 412 2.27 12.20 28.65
CA ALA A 412 1.01 11.48 28.64
C ALA A 412 0.56 11.10 30.06
N THR A 413 -0.57 11.67 30.49
CA THR A 413 -1.03 11.57 31.88
C THR A 413 -1.87 10.32 32.17
N VAL A 414 -2.47 9.73 31.14
CA VAL A 414 -3.36 8.56 31.24
C VAL A 414 -2.88 7.35 30.43
N LEU A 415 -1.60 7.35 30.06
CA LEU A 415 -1.01 6.32 29.20
C LEU A 415 -1.11 4.93 29.86
N GLU A 416 -1.62 3.96 29.12
CA GLU A 416 -1.78 2.57 29.56
C GLU A 416 -0.58 1.73 29.09
N SER A 417 -0.26 1.77 27.80
CA SER A 417 0.81 0.92 27.22
C SER A 417 1.63 1.63 26.14
N ILE A 418 2.93 1.32 26.12
CA ILE A 418 3.80 1.53 24.95
C ILE A 418 4.24 0.16 24.42
N TYR A 419 3.88 -0.16 23.18
CA TYR A 419 4.33 -1.33 22.46
C TYR A 419 5.52 -0.98 21.59
N ILE A 420 6.65 -1.66 21.78
CA ILE A 420 7.87 -1.47 21.01
C ILE A 420 8.16 -2.76 20.25
N LEU A 421 8.10 -2.69 18.93
CA LEU A 421 8.48 -3.76 18.02
C LEU A 421 9.88 -3.48 17.49
N MET A 422 10.81 -4.39 17.80
CA MET A 422 12.20 -4.26 17.40
C MET A 422 12.39 -4.41 15.89
N ASN A 423 13.47 -3.80 15.38
CA ASN A 423 13.90 -3.97 13.99
C ASN A 423 14.34 -5.42 13.70
N GLN A 424 14.09 -5.91 12.47
CA GLN A 424 14.43 -7.25 12.01
C GLN A 424 15.95 -7.51 11.96
N CYS A 425 16.76 -6.47 11.80
CA CYS A 425 18.22 -6.59 11.65
C CYS A 425 18.98 -6.88 12.95
N ASP A 426 18.36 -6.70 14.13
CA ASP A 426 19.04 -6.91 15.42
C ASP A 426 19.03 -8.37 15.89
N ILE A 427 18.43 -9.30 15.13
CA ILE A 427 18.44 -10.72 15.47
C ILE A 427 19.68 -11.40 14.89
N SER A 428 20.85 -11.03 15.40
CA SER A 428 21.77 -12.10 15.77
C SER A 428 21.14 -12.81 16.98
N ASN A 429 21.37 -14.10 17.20
CA ASN A 429 20.77 -14.89 18.29
C ASN A 429 21.08 -14.38 19.73
N ASP A 430 21.62 -13.17 19.89
CA ASP A 430 21.92 -12.53 21.15
C ASP A 430 20.71 -11.78 21.73
N SER A 431 20.27 -12.22 22.90
CA SER A 431 19.30 -11.50 23.75
C SER A 431 19.85 -10.21 24.38
N LEU A 432 21.09 -9.83 24.07
CA LEU A 432 21.80 -8.73 24.71
C LEU A 432 21.27 -7.34 24.29
N PRO A 433 21.03 -7.03 23.00
CA PRO A 433 20.46 -5.73 22.59
C PRO A 433 19.09 -5.48 23.21
N LEU A 434 18.24 -6.52 23.23
CA LEU A 434 16.94 -6.52 23.91
C LEU A 434 17.06 -6.13 25.40
N ARG A 435 18.00 -6.73 26.13
CA ARG A 435 18.20 -6.44 27.56
C ARG A 435 18.73 -5.04 27.80
N ILE A 436 19.59 -4.53 26.94
CA ILE A 436 20.13 -3.16 27.03
C ILE A 436 18.99 -2.16 26.85
N ILE A 437 18.20 -2.31 25.80
CA ILE A 437 17.04 -1.44 25.51
C ILE A 437 16.01 -1.52 26.64
N GLN A 438 15.69 -2.74 27.12
CA GLN A 438 14.83 -2.93 28.29
C GLN A 438 15.36 -2.19 29.52
N GLY A 439 16.66 -2.29 29.78
CA GLY A 439 17.34 -1.56 30.85
C GLY A 439 17.16 -0.05 30.70
N GLN A 440 17.48 0.51 29.54
CA GLN A 440 17.36 1.96 29.28
C GLN A 440 15.93 2.47 29.44
N LEU A 441 14.95 1.75 28.88
CA LEU A 441 13.52 2.11 28.96
C LEU A 441 12.96 1.99 30.38
N SER A 442 13.46 1.06 31.20
CA SER A 442 13.00 0.84 32.57
C SER A 442 13.31 2.00 33.52
N VAL A 443 14.34 2.81 33.22
CA VAL A 443 14.78 3.93 34.06
C VAL A 443 14.05 5.23 33.70
N ILE A 444 13.33 5.28 32.59
CA ILE A 444 12.63 6.49 32.14
C ILE A 444 11.47 6.80 33.09
N PRO A 445 11.38 8.03 33.65
CA PRO A 445 10.27 8.42 34.50
C PRO A 445 8.96 8.43 33.71
N LYS A 446 7.88 8.02 34.38
CA LYS A 446 6.54 7.95 33.78
C LYS A 446 5.58 8.83 34.59
N VAL A 447 4.84 9.70 33.92
CA VAL A 447 3.80 10.51 34.57
C VAL A 447 2.56 9.67 34.87
N SER A 448 2.14 8.84 33.91
CA SER A 448 1.14 7.81 34.17
C SER A 448 1.73 6.67 35.00
N LYS A 449 1.10 6.35 36.12
CA LYS A 449 1.50 5.23 37.00
C LYS A 449 1.15 3.87 36.43
N ASP A 450 0.12 3.82 35.58
CA ASP A 450 -0.40 2.59 34.98
C ASP A 450 0.33 2.23 33.67
N ALA A 451 1.18 3.14 33.17
CA ALA A 451 1.94 2.97 31.94
C ALA A 451 2.96 1.81 32.03
N HIS A 452 2.76 0.79 31.21
CA HIS A 452 3.72 -0.30 31.04
C HIS A 452 4.33 -0.30 29.63
N ILE A 453 5.59 -0.70 29.55
CA ILE A 453 6.32 -0.78 28.28
C ILE A 453 6.42 -2.26 27.92
N VAL A 454 5.89 -2.63 26.76
CA VAL A 454 5.88 -3.98 26.22
C VAL A 454 6.83 -4.01 25.03
N ILE A 455 7.90 -4.80 25.13
CA ILE A 455 8.88 -4.96 24.05
C ILE A 455 8.68 -6.35 23.45
N ARG A 456 8.56 -6.41 22.13
CA ARG A 456 8.31 -7.64 21.37
C ARG A 456 9.30 -7.80 20.23
N GLY A 457 9.53 -9.06 19.86
CA GLY A 457 10.32 -9.39 18.69
C GLY A 457 9.58 -9.02 17.38
N PRO A 458 10.30 -8.94 16.25
CA PRO A 458 9.73 -8.56 14.96
C PRO A 458 8.67 -9.53 14.41
N LEU A 459 8.62 -10.77 14.94
CA LEU A 459 7.69 -11.83 14.54
C LEU A 459 6.49 -11.96 15.48
N ASP A 460 6.45 -11.20 16.57
CA ASP A 460 5.42 -11.29 17.62
C ASP A 460 4.37 -10.16 17.52
N ASP A 461 4.18 -9.59 16.32
CA ASP A 461 3.20 -8.52 16.03
C ASP A 461 1.76 -9.04 15.92
N ASP A 462 1.31 -9.72 16.98
CA ASP A 462 -0.05 -10.22 17.14
C ASP A 462 -0.80 -9.42 18.22
N CYS A 463 -0.42 -8.15 18.43
CA CYS A 463 -0.97 -7.28 19.49
C CYS A 463 -2.47 -6.94 19.31
N GLY A 464 -3.10 -7.31 18.19
CA GLY A 464 -4.52 -7.00 17.90
C GLY A 464 -4.83 -5.53 17.61
N VAL A 465 -3.87 -4.62 17.80
CA VAL A 465 -3.99 -3.19 17.50
C VAL A 465 -3.07 -2.85 16.33
N ASN A 466 -3.68 -2.70 15.15
CA ASN A 466 -3.02 -2.32 13.92
C ASN A 466 -3.53 -0.94 13.48
N PRO A 467 -2.66 -0.07 12.93
CA PRO A 467 -3.10 1.20 12.40
C PRO A 467 -4.20 1.04 11.36
N THR A 468 -5.14 1.99 11.32
CA THR A 468 -6.23 2.02 10.34
C THR A 468 -5.71 1.93 8.90
N HIS A 469 -4.58 2.59 8.63
CA HIS A 469 -3.97 2.64 7.30
C HIS A 469 -2.99 1.50 6.98
N THR A 470 -2.98 0.39 7.75
CA THR A 470 -2.02 -0.74 7.60
C THR A 470 -1.88 -1.26 6.15
N ILE A 471 -2.94 -1.19 5.34
CA ILE A 471 -2.96 -1.69 3.95
C ILE A 471 -1.99 -0.97 3.00
N TYR A 472 -1.64 0.31 3.26
CA TYR A 472 -0.77 1.08 2.36
C TYR A 472 0.71 0.80 2.60
N TYR A 473 1.06 0.32 3.79
CA TYR A 473 2.43 -0.08 4.17
C TYR A 473 2.92 -1.33 3.44
N HIS A 474 2.02 -2.28 3.20
CA HIS A 474 2.40 -3.57 2.61
C HIS A 474 2.51 -3.54 1.09
N GLN A 475 1.89 -2.57 0.40
CA GLN A 475 2.05 -2.43 -1.06
C GLN A 475 3.50 -2.15 -1.45
N GLU A 476 4.29 -1.51 -0.57
CA GLU A 476 5.74 -1.40 -0.75
C GLU A 476 6.48 -2.73 -0.53
N LYS A 477 6.17 -3.50 0.52
CA LYS A 477 6.89 -4.75 0.85
C LYS A 477 6.71 -5.84 -0.21
N TYR A 478 5.55 -5.91 -0.86
CA TYR A 478 5.30 -6.90 -1.93
C TYR A 478 6.00 -6.56 -3.26
N ARG A 479 6.43 -5.31 -3.49
CA ARG A 479 7.30 -4.95 -4.64
C ARG A 479 8.79 -4.80 -4.26
N LYS A 480 9.10 -4.51 -2.99
CA LYS A 480 10.48 -4.49 -2.43
C LYS A 480 11.09 -5.88 -2.20
N GLY A 481 10.44 -6.97 -2.61
CA GLY A 481 11.07 -8.29 -2.73
C GLY A 481 12.26 -8.36 -3.71
N THR A 482 12.60 -7.24 -4.35
CA THR A 482 13.70 -7.09 -5.33
C THR A 482 14.80 -6.13 -4.90
N THR A 483 15.06 -5.97 -3.59
CA THR A 483 16.21 -5.17 -3.12
C THR A 483 17.35 -6.08 -2.66
N VAL A 484 18.35 -6.29 -3.53
CA VAL A 484 19.73 -6.58 -3.10
C VAL A 484 20.55 -5.32 -3.37
N TYR A 485 21.27 -4.93 -2.33
CA TYR A 485 22.05 -3.73 -2.04
C TYR A 485 22.88 -3.07 -3.15
N HIS A 486 22.96 -1.73 -3.04
CA HIS A 486 23.97 -0.87 -3.63
C HIS A 486 25.35 -1.10 -3.00
N ASP A 487 26.40 -1.20 -3.83
CA ASP A 487 27.77 -0.88 -3.45
C ASP A 487 28.38 -0.06 -4.60
N TYR A 488 28.85 1.16 -4.31
CA TYR A 488 29.62 1.98 -5.24
C TYR A 488 31.11 1.65 -5.09
N GLY A 489 31.75 1.20 -6.18
CA GLY A 489 33.20 1.00 -6.22
C GLY A 489 33.71 0.54 -7.59
N ILE A 490 34.36 1.46 -8.30
CA ILE A 490 34.90 1.38 -9.67
C ILE A 490 36.04 0.33 -9.82
N ALA A 491 36.03 -0.46 -10.91
CA ALA A 491 37.18 -0.72 -11.82
C ALA A 491 36.88 -1.92 -12.76
N GLY A 492 37.06 -1.73 -14.07
CA GLY A 492 36.75 -2.74 -15.08
C GLY A 492 37.81 -3.83 -15.25
N PHE A 493 37.44 -4.90 -15.95
CA PHE A 493 38.26 -5.65 -16.94
C PHE A 493 37.32 -6.62 -17.67
N GLY A 494 37.53 -6.80 -18.98
CA GLY A 494 36.67 -7.61 -19.85
C GLY A 494 36.97 -9.11 -19.82
N GLY A 495 36.16 -9.89 -20.54
CA GLY A 495 36.51 -11.25 -20.93
C GLY A 495 35.35 -12.26 -20.91
N GLU A 496 34.86 -12.55 -22.11
CA GLU A 496 34.42 -13.87 -22.60
C GLU A 496 33.19 -14.60 -22.01
N SER A 497 32.29 -14.86 -22.95
CA SER A 497 31.10 -15.71 -22.93
C SER A 497 31.40 -17.21 -22.87
N ILE A 498 30.65 -17.96 -22.05
CA ILE A 498 30.52 -19.43 -22.12
C ILE A 498 29.03 -19.82 -22.04
N PRO A 499 28.50 -20.68 -22.94
CA PRO A 499 27.09 -21.06 -22.97
C PRO A 499 26.79 -22.24 -22.03
N LEU A 500 25.66 -22.19 -21.31
CA LEU A 500 25.13 -23.31 -20.52
C LEU A 500 24.06 -24.08 -21.31
N ASN A 501 24.29 -25.39 -21.37
CA ASN A 501 23.52 -26.40 -22.08
C ASN A 501 22.13 -26.66 -21.48
N ARG A 502 21.28 -27.19 -22.37
CA ARG A 502 19.93 -27.72 -22.22
C ARG A 502 19.85 -28.98 -21.33
N GLU A 503 18.60 -29.37 -21.07
CA GLU A 503 18.08 -30.64 -20.50
C GLU A 503 17.94 -30.58 -18.97
N PHE A 504 16.75 -30.73 -18.38
CA PHE A 504 15.91 -31.93 -18.40
C PHE A 504 14.39 -31.66 -18.35
N LEU A 505 13.68 -32.68 -18.86
CA LEU A 505 12.25 -32.90 -19.09
C LEU A 505 11.30 -32.68 -17.91
#